data_AF-A0A485L7X9-F1
#
_entry.id   AF-A0A485L7X9-F1
#
_cell.length_a   1.000
_cell.length_b   1.000
_cell.length_c   1.000
_cell.angle_alpha   90.00
_cell.angle_beta   90.00
_cell.angle_gamma   90.00
#
_symmetry.space_group_name_H-M   'P 1'
#
loop_
_entity.id
_entity.type
_entity.pdbx_description
1 polymer ?
#
loop_
_entity_poly.entity_id
_entity_poly.type
_entity_poly.pdbx_seq_one_letter_code
_entity_poly.pdbx_strand_id
1 'polypeptide(L)'
;MAQMVEQWRARESNLIATMRATIMNEVRAEWEGELNRRLEEARAANTQLPGHDDSELEDEEMDGNASTMQRIGDILEGQKDLMTMMVNRQSSGPTELRVEGINMPQYKGQVGENLDLFMWNVKVFFAAKNLDADAPGNQKRCMAMIVASLRGVAGSWYQDYVTRTGVPPSNLLQLETLLRAEFVPPDLQERLRDKLAGLSQKSCVSLEEYISRCREVMVQVRDMSELDKVMWFNRGLRSKTKIEVNYRRCTTVSQAMAVALEFEPTQNGCGPKSQFFQPTEWLWS
;
A
#
# COMPACT_ATOMS: atom_id res chain seq x y z
N MET A 1 -15.41 14.08 -19.04
CA MET A 1 -15.77 12.65 -19.18
C MET A 1 -15.39 11.83 -17.94
N ALA A 2 -14.14 11.87 -17.44
CA ALA A 2 -13.73 11.11 -16.26
C ALA A 2 -14.51 11.43 -14.96
N GLN A 3 -14.75 12.71 -14.64
CA GLN A 3 -15.54 13.11 -13.46
C GLN A 3 -16.99 12.62 -13.48
N MET A 4 -17.62 12.53 -14.66
CA MET A 4 -19.00 12.03 -14.77
C MET A 4 -19.06 10.52 -14.51
N VAL A 5 -18.06 9.76 -14.94
CA VAL A 5 -18.00 8.31 -14.73
C VAL A 5 -17.76 7.98 -13.25
N GLU A 6 -16.92 8.75 -12.55
CA GLU A 6 -16.72 8.58 -11.11
C GLU A 6 -17.95 8.96 -10.29
N GLN A 7 -18.65 10.05 -10.64
CA GLN A 7 -19.92 10.41 -10.00
C GLN A 7 -21.00 9.35 -10.23
N TRP A 8 -21.02 8.74 -11.42
CA TRP A 8 -21.96 7.68 -11.75
C TRP A 8 -21.67 6.39 -10.96
N ARG A 9 -20.40 5.96 -10.89
CA ARG A 9 -19.98 4.81 -10.06
C ARG A 9 -20.21 5.02 -8.56
N ALA A 10 -19.97 6.23 -8.05
CA ALA A 10 -20.22 6.55 -6.64
C ALA A 10 -21.72 6.52 -6.31
N ARG A 11 -22.57 7.00 -7.23
CA ARG A 11 -24.02 6.91 -7.10
C ARG A 11 -24.51 5.47 -7.17
N GLU A 12 -23.99 4.67 -8.09
CA GLU A 12 -24.34 3.26 -8.24
C GLU A 12 -23.93 2.45 -7.00
N SER A 13 -22.73 2.68 -6.45
CA SER A 13 -22.27 2.04 -5.22
C SER A 13 -23.12 2.42 -4.00
N ASN A 14 -23.52 3.68 -3.88
CA ASN A 14 -24.41 4.12 -2.81
C ASN A 14 -25.82 3.52 -2.96
N LEU A 15 -26.35 3.46 -4.19
CA LEU A 15 -27.65 2.85 -4.47
C LEU A 15 -27.66 1.36 -4.10
N ILE A 16 -26.60 0.62 -4.48
CA ILE A 16 -26.46 -0.80 -4.14
C ILE A 16 -26.31 -1.00 -2.64
N ALA A 17 -25.56 -0.14 -1.93
CA ALA A 17 -25.42 -0.20 -0.48
C ALA A 17 -26.75 0.07 0.24
N THR A 18 -27.52 1.07 -0.21
CA THR A 18 -28.83 1.39 0.33
C THR A 18 -29.84 0.27 0.05
N MET A 19 -29.88 -0.27 -1.18
CA MET A 19 -30.75 -1.40 -1.52
C MET A 19 -30.42 -2.64 -0.69
N ARG A 20 -29.13 -2.96 -0.50
CA ARG A 20 -28.71 -4.07 0.38
C ARG A 20 -29.13 -3.84 1.83
N ALA A 21 -29.00 -2.62 2.35
CA ALA A 21 -29.42 -2.30 3.71
C ALA A 21 -30.94 -2.40 3.88
N THR A 22 -31.72 -1.91 2.91
CA THR A 22 -33.18 -2.01 2.92
C THR A 22 -33.64 -3.46 2.87
N ILE A 23 -33.11 -4.28 1.95
CA ILE A 23 -33.46 -5.70 1.86
C ILE A 23 -33.10 -6.44 3.15
N MET A 24 -31.91 -6.19 3.72
CA MET A 24 -31.51 -6.82 4.99
C MET A 24 -32.37 -6.37 6.18
N ASN A 25 -32.87 -5.13 6.18
CA ASN A 25 -33.77 -4.63 7.22
C ASN A 25 -35.19 -5.16 7.06
N GLU A 26 -35.69 -5.28 5.83
CA GLU A 26 -37.00 -5.87 5.52
C GLU A 26 -37.01 -7.37 5.86
N VAL A 27 -36.00 -8.12 5.44
CA VAL A 27 -35.86 -9.55 5.78
C VAL A 27 -35.73 -9.75 7.29
N ARG A 28 -35.02 -8.86 7.99
CA ARG A 28 -34.95 -8.88 9.46
C ARG A 28 -36.31 -8.61 10.10
N ALA A 29 -37.06 -7.61 9.63
CA ALA A 29 -38.37 -7.27 10.16
C ALA A 29 -39.40 -8.36 9.90
N GLU A 30 -39.36 -9.01 8.74
CA GLU A 30 -40.18 -10.19 8.43
C GLU A 30 -39.86 -11.36 9.36
N TRP A 31 -38.59 -11.63 9.60
CA TRP A 31 -38.18 -12.67 10.55
C TRP A 31 -38.57 -12.35 11.98
N GLU A 32 -38.40 -11.12 12.44
CA GLU A 32 -38.81 -10.69 13.79
C GLU A 32 -40.35 -10.74 13.96
N GLY A 33 -41.11 -10.39 12.92
CA GLY A 33 -42.57 -10.49 12.90
C GLY A 33 -43.07 -11.93 12.93
N GLU A 34 -42.46 -12.81 12.13
CA GLU A 34 -42.78 -14.24 12.12
C GLU A 34 -42.41 -14.90 13.45
N LEU A 35 -41.28 -14.53 14.05
CA LEU A 35 -40.87 -15.02 15.37
C LEU A 35 -41.90 -14.64 16.45
N ASN A 36 -42.36 -13.39 16.46
CA ASN A 36 -43.39 -12.92 17.39
C ASN A 36 -44.75 -13.61 17.17
N ARG A 37 -45.14 -13.86 15.91
CA ARG A 37 -46.37 -14.60 15.59
C ARG A 37 -46.30 -16.03 16.13
N ARG A 38 -45.18 -16.73 15.94
CA ARG A 38 -45.01 -18.09 16.44
C ARG A 38 -44.93 -18.14 17.97
N LEU A 39 -44.41 -17.10 18.60
CA LEU A 39 -44.38 -16.98 20.06
C LEU A 39 -45.78 -16.77 20.65
N GLU A 40 -46.61 -15.93 20.01
CA GLU A 40 -48.01 -15.74 20.41
C GLU A 40 -48.90 -16.95 20.08
N GLU A 41 -48.67 -17.66 18.97
CA GLU A 41 -49.35 -18.93 18.68
C GLU A 41 -49.02 -20.01 19.71
N ALA A 42 -47.77 -20.12 20.14
CA ALA A 42 -47.37 -21.02 21.22
C ALA A 42 -48.03 -20.64 22.56
N ARG A 43 -48.20 -19.34 22.82
CA ARG A 43 -48.85 -18.82 24.02
C ARG A 43 -50.37 -19.05 24.01
N ALA A 44 -51.00 -18.89 22.85
CA ALA A 44 -52.43 -19.15 22.63
C ALA A 44 -52.75 -20.65 22.72
N ALA A 45 -51.90 -21.51 22.15
CA ALA A 45 -52.00 -22.96 22.27
C ALA A 45 -51.93 -23.44 23.72
N ASN A 46 -51.16 -22.75 24.57
CA ASN A 46 -51.07 -23.06 25.99
C ASN A 46 -52.27 -22.54 26.83
N THR A 47 -53.14 -21.72 26.24
CA THR A 47 -54.33 -21.14 26.90
C THR A 47 -55.64 -21.84 26.49
N GLN A 48 -55.60 -22.74 25.50
CA GLN A 48 -56.74 -23.51 25.00
C GLN A 48 -56.61 -25.00 25.31
N LEU A 49 -56.66 -25.36 26.59
CA LEU A 49 -57.08 -26.70 27.00
C LEU A 49 -58.48 -26.58 27.63
N PRO A 50 -59.50 -27.27 27.10
CA PRO A 50 -60.81 -27.32 27.74
C PRO A 50 -60.74 -28.29 28.92
N GLY A 51 -61.19 -27.84 30.09
CA GLY A 51 -61.41 -28.72 31.23
C GLY A 51 -62.46 -29.77 30.91
N HIS A 52 -62.15 -31.03 31.19
CA HIS A 52 -63.14 -32.08 31.44
C HIS A 52 -62.64 -32.97 32.59
N ASP A 53 -63.45 -33.04 33.64
CA ASP A 53 -63.25 -33.81 34.87
C ASP A 53 -63.26 -35.34 34.66
N ASP A 54 -62.48 -35.98 35.55
CA ASP A 54 -62.56 -37.33 36.12
C ASP A 54 -62.35 -38.57 35.23
N SER A 55 -61.12 -39.13 35.24
CA SER A 55 -60.80 -40.41 35.90
C SER A 55 -59.39 -40.91 35.58
N GLU A 56 -58.65 -41.24 36.65
CA GLU A 56 -57.55 -42.20 36.75
C GLU A 56 -56.30 -42.05 35.83
N LEU A 57 -55.18 -41.81 36.52
CA LEU A 57 -53.79 -42.17 36.17
C LEU A 57 -53.06 -41.29 35.13
N GLU A 58 -52.13 -40.46 35.62
CA GLU A 58 -50.69 -40.43 35.27
C GLU A 58 -50.06 -39.10 35.73
N ASP A 59 -49.53 -39.07 36.96
CA ASP A 59 -48.92 -37.90 37.62
C ASP A 59 -47.43 -37.64 37.24
N GLU A 60 -46.90 -38.16 36.12
CA GLU A 60 -45.44 -38.13 35.88
C GLU A 60 -44.94 -37.29 34.69
N GLU A 61 -45.78 -36.60 33.92
CA GLU A 61 -45.34 -35.97 32.65
C GLU A 61 -45.49 -34.44 32.55
N MET A 62 -45.53 -33.71 33.66
CA MET A 62 -45.60 -32.24 33.66
C MET A 62 -44.25 -31.52 33.85
N ASP A 63 -43.24 -32.16 34.44
CA ASP A 63 -41.91 -31.56 34.63
C ASP A 63 -41.02 -31.65 33.38
N GLY A 64 -41.27 -32.63 32.50
CA GLY A 64 -40.47 -32.88 31.30
C GLY A 64 -40.61 -31.80 30.23
N ASN A 65 -41.82 -31.29 30.02
CA ASN A 65 -42.09 -30.30 28.96
C ASN A 65 -41.62 -28.89 29.33
N ALA A 66 -41.76 -28.48 30.60
CA ALA A 66 -41.19 -27.23 31.11
C ALA A 66 -39.65 -27.26 31.06
N SER A 67 -39.04 -28.39 31.46
CA SER A 67 -37.60 -28.59 31.33
C SER A 67 -37.13 -28.57 29.87
N THR A 68 -37.96 -29.06 28.94
CA THR A 68 -37.66 -29.06 27.51
C THR A 68 -37.72 -27.64 26.91
N MET A 69 -38.73 -26.83 27.25
CA MET A 69 -38.77 -25.42 26.81
C MET A 69 -37.61 -24.60 27.37
N GLN A 70 -37.20 -24.86 28.61
CA GLN A 70 -36.08 -24.16 29.23
C GLN A 70 -34.75 -24.50 28.54
N ARG A 71 -34.52 -25.78 28.20
CA ARG A 71 -33.36 -26.20 27.39
C ARG A 71 -33.36 -25.56 26.00
N ILE A 72 -34.51 -25.41 25.36
CA ILE A 72 -34.61 -24.76 24.04
C ILE A 72 -34.28 -23.27 24.15
N GLY A 73 -34.73 -22.59 25.23
CA GLY A 73 -34.35 -21.21 25.53
C GLY A 73 -32.84 -21.04 25.70
N ASP A 74 -32.22 -21.90 26.51
CA ASP A 74 -30.76 -21.88 26.75
C ASP A 74 -29.95 -22.13 25.47
N ILE A 75 -30.43 -23.01 24.58
CA ILE A 75 -29.80 -23.30 23.29
C ILE A 75 -29.89 -22.08 22.35
N LEU A 76 -31.04 -21.41 22.30
CA LEU A 76 -31.24 -20.22 21.46
C LEU A 76 -30.42 -19.03 21.96
N GLU A 77 -30.32 -18.83 23.27
CA GLU A 77 -29.45 -17.81 23.88
C GLU A 77 -27.98 -18.10 23.54
N GLY A 78 -27.54 -19.36 23.66
CA GLY A 78 -26.19 -19.77 23.28
C GLY A 78 -25.90 -19.57 21.78
N GLN A 79 -26.88 -19.80 20.91
CA GLN A 79 -26.76 -19.52 19.47
C GLN A 79 -26.69 -18.01 19.18
N LYS A 80 -27.45 -17.19 19.90
CA LYS A 80 -27.41 -15.72 19.80
C LYS A 80 -26.07 -15.16 20.28
N ASP A 81 -25.50 -15.71 21.34
CA ASP A 81 -24.17 -15.34 21.83
C ASP A 81 -23.06 -15.76 20.85
N LEU A 82 -23.15 -16.97 20.29
CA LEU A 82 -22.25 -17.40 19.23
C LEU A 82 -22.35 -16.51 17.99
N MET A 83 -23.57 -16.15 17.57
CA MET A 83 -23.79 -15.27 16.43
C MET A 83 -23.27 -13.85 16.71
N THR A 84 -23.47 -13.34 17.93
CA THR A 84 -22.93 -12.05 18.38
C THR A 84 -21.40 -12.08 18.42
N MET A 85 -20.81 -13.18 18.87
CA MET A 85 -19.36 -13.38 18.90
C MET A 85 -18.76 -13.52 17.49
N MET A 86 -19.47 -14.17 16.56
CA MET A 86 -19.09 -14.29 15.16
C MET A 86 -19.20 -12.96 14.41
N VAL A 87 -20.25 -12.17 14.66
CA VAL A 87 -20.40 -10.81 14.13
C VAL A 87 -19.32 -9.89 14.69
N ASN A 88 -19.01 -9.97 15.99
CA ASN A 88 -17.92 -9.21 16.59
C ASN A 88 -16.55 -9.65 16.04
N ARG A 89 -16.29 -10.95 15.81
CA ARG A 89 -15.07 -11.44 15.16
C ARG A 89 -14.93 -11.05 13.68
N GLN A 90 -16.05 -10.88 12.97
CA GLN A 90 -16.03 -10.36 11.59
C GLN A 90 -15.89 -8.83 11.56
N SER A 91 -16.28 -8.14 12.63
CA SER A 91 -16.06 -6.68 12.78
C SER A 91 -14.64 -6.31 13.18
N SER A 92 -13.86 -7.25 13.74
CA SER A 92 -12.41 -7.11 13.80
C SER A 92 -11.83 -7.32 12.40
N GLY A 93 -11.61 -6.20 11.70
CA GLY A 93 -10.78 -6.17 10.50
C GLY A 93 -9.40 -6.81 10.75
N PRO A 94 -8.62 -7.07 9.68
CA PRO A 94 -7.37 -7.83 9.76
C PRO A 94 -6.50 -7.32 10.92
N THR A 95 -6.20 -8.21 11.85
CA THR A 95 -5.45 -7.90 13.07
C THR A 95 -4.11 -7.30 12.68
N GLU A 96 -3.88 -6.03 13.03
CA GLU A 96 -2.62 -5.32 12.78
C GLU A 96 -1.47 -6.12 13.40
N LEU A 97 -0.56 -6.62 12.56
CA LEU A 97 0.60 -7.33 13.06
C LEU A 97 1.57 -6.32 13.66
N ARG A 98 1.89 -6.49 14.94
CA ARG A 98 3.02 -5.78 15.56
C ARG A 98 4.30 -6.35 14.99
N VAL A 99 4.82 -5.71 13.95
CA VAL A 99 6.17 -5.98 13.46
C VAL A 99 7.14 -5.17 14.32
N GLU A 100 7.88 -5.85 15.19
CA GLU A 100 8.89 -5.20 16.02
C GLU A 100 10.03 -4.65 15.15
N GLY A 101 10.55 -3.47 15.50
CA GLY A 101 11.73 -2.88 14.86
C GLY A 101 11.48 -2.00 13.63
N ILE A 102 10.25 -1.88 13.13
CA ILE A 102 9.94 -0.99 11.99
C ILE A 102 9.28 0.30 12.48
N ASN A 103 9.96 1.43 12.26
CA ASN A 103 9.42 2.76 12.55
C ASN A 103 8.76 3.38 11.32
N MET A 104 7.77 4.23 11.55
CA MET A 104 7.14 5.03 10.50
C MET A 104 8.19 5.93 9.84
N PRO A 105 8.37 5.87 8.50
CA PRO A 105 9.23 6.80 7.76
C PRO A 105 8.84 8.24 8.06
N GLN A 106 9.79 9.16 8.14
CA GLN A 106 9.51 10.58 8.40
C GLN A 106 9.84 11.42 7.17
N TYR A 107 9.06 12.48 6.95
CA TYR A 107 9.29 13.44 5.89
C TYR A 107 9.27 14.86 6.45
N LYS A 108 10.35 15.62 6.23
CA LYS A 108 10.50 16.99 6.77
C LYS A 108 10.15 18.07 5.75
N GLY A 109 10.13 17.73 4.47
CA GLY A 109 9.89 18.67 3.37
C GLY A 109 11.11 19.54 3.08
N GLN A 110 12.32 19.04 3.32
CA GLN A 110 13.55 19.77 3.06
C GLN A 110 13.98 19.67 1.59
N VAL A 111 14.66 20.69 1.09
CA VAL A 111 15.23 20.70 -0.27
C VAL A 111 16.25 19.57 -0.37
N GLY A 112 15.97 18.59 -1.24
CA GLY A 112 16.80 17.38 -1.43
C GLY A 112 16.23 16.11 -0.81
N GLU A 113 15.19 16.19 0.02
CA GLU A 113 14.45 14.99 0.43
C GLU A 113 13.60 14.47 -0.73
N ASN A 114 13.66 13.15 -0.93
CA ASN A 114 12.93 12.50 -2.01
C ASN A 114 11.53 12.06 -1.54
N LEU A 115 10.50 12.79 -1.98
CA LEU A 115 9.10 12.48 -1.69
C LEU A 115 8.68 11.11 -2.25
N ASP A 116 9.15 10.73 -3.44
CA ASP A 116 8.85 9.43 -4.05
C ASP A 116 9.37 8.27 -3.19
N LEU A 117 10.59 8.41 -2.66
CA LEU A 117 11.19 7.43 -1.76
C LEU A 117 10.44 7.34 -0.43
N PHE A 118 10.02 8.48 0.13
CA PHE A 118 9.19 8.49 1.33
C PHE A 118 7.86 7.76 1.11
N MET A 119 7.14 8.08 0.03
CA MET A 119 5.86 7.43 -0.29
C MET A 119 6.04 5.93 -0.53
N TRP A 120 7.13 5.51 -1.17
CA TRP A 120 7.47 4.09 -1.33
C TRP A 120 7.67 3.41 0.03
N ASN A 121 8.49 4.00 0.92
CA ASN A 121 8.76 3.44 2.23
C ASN A 121 7.49 3.33 3.10
N VAL A 122 6.57 4.30 2.97
CA VAL A 122 5.26 4.26 3.63
C VAL A 122 4.42 3.07 3.12
N LYS A 123 4.41 2.81 1.81
CA LYS A 123 3.71 1.65 1.24
C LYS A 123 4.30 0.33 1.75
N VAL A 124 5.63 0.23 1.79
CA VAL A 124 6.33 -0.95 2.35
C VAL A 124 6.01 -1.12 3.84
N PHE A 125 5.94 -0.02 4.60
CA PHE A 125 5.58 -0.04 6.02
C PHE A 125 4.15 -0.58 6.25
N PHE A 126 3.19 -0.13 5.45
CA PHE A 126 1.81 -0.64 5.54
C PHE A 126 1.70 -2.10 5.12
N ALA A 127 2.41 -2.50 4.07
CA ALA A 127 2.49 -3.90 3.66
C ALA A 127 3.05 -4.79 4.78
N ALA A 128 4.11 -4.34 5.47
CA ALA A 128 4.68 -5.06 6.61
C ALA A 128 3.67 -5.23 7.76
N LYS A 129 2.82 -4.22 8.00
CA LYS A 129 1.77 -4.26 9.03
C LYS A 129 0.48 -4.98 8.61
N ASN A 130 0.44 -5.54 7.40
CA ASN A 130 -0.76 -6.11 6.80
C ASN A 130 -1.93 -5.10 6.73
N LEU A 131 -1.60 -3.83 6.51
CA LEU A 131 -2.55 -2.75 6.34
C LEU A 131 -2.72 -2.47 4.85
N ASP A 132 -3.88 -2.82 4.31
CA ASP A 132 -4.27 -2.38 2.98
C ASP A 132 -4.67 -0.90 3.04
N ALA A 133 -3.85 -0.02 2.43
CA ALA A 133 -4.09 1.41 2.37
C ALA A 133 -5.25 1.79 1.44
N ASP A 134 -5.63 0.90 0.51
CA ASP A 134 -6.73 1.12 -0.44
C ASP A 134 -8.08 0.65 0.12
N ALA A 135 -8.07 -0.19 1.17
CA ALA A 135 -9.29 -0.62 1.84
C ALA A 135 -10.02 0.58 2.52
N PRO A 136 -11.33 0.79 2.25
CA PRO A 136 -12.08 1.93 2.79
C PRO A 136 -12.06 2.04 4.32
N GLY A 137 -12.02 0.91 5.02
CA GLY A 137 -11.93 0.87 6.50
C GLY A 137 -10.59 1.37 7.06
N ASN A 138 -9.51 1.27 6.27
CA ASN A 138 -8.16 1.59 6.71
C ASN A 138 -7.66 2.95 6.18
N GLN A 139 -8.25 3.50 5.11
CA GLN A 139 -7.83 4.76 4.51
C GLN A 139 -7.66 5.90 5.52
N LYS A 140 -8.66 6.13 6.38
CA LYS A 140 -8.59 7.19 7.42
C LYS A 140 -7.41 6.99 8.38
N ARG A 141 -7.16 5.73 8.77
CA ARG A 141 -6.07 5.37 9.68
C ARG A 141 -4.70 5.53 9.00
N CYS A 142 -4.55 5.02 7.78
CA CYS A 142 -3.32 5.15 6.99
C CYS A 142 -3.00 6.63 6.73
N MET A 143 -4.00 7.45 6.39
CA MET A 143 -3.81 8.90 6.23
C MET A 143 -3.35 9.56 7.53
N ALA A 144 -4.01 9.29 8.66
CA ALA A 144 -3.61 9.84 9.96
C ALA A 144 -2.17 9.46 10.31
N MET A 145 -1.77 8.22 10.00
CA MET A 145 -0.41 7.73 10.23
C MET A 145 0.63 8.44 9.36
N ILE A 146 0.33 8.72 8.09
CA ILE A 146 1.22 9.49 7.20
C ILE A 146 1.31 10.93 7.64
N VAL A 147 0.19 11.58 7.94
CA VAL A 147 0.16 12.96 8.44
C VAL A 147 0.95 13.08 9.73
N ALA A 148 0.79 12.12 10.64
CA ALA A 148 1.57 12.05 11.87
C ALA A 148 3.06 11.77 11.65
N SER A 149 3.47 11.39 10.43
CA SER A 149 4.87 11.20 10.05
C SER A 149 5.50 12.42 9.38
N LEU A 150 4.67 13.40 8.97
CA LEU A 150 5.14 14.70 8.49
C LEU A 150 5.74 15.49 9.66
N ARG A 151 6.92 16.05 9.45
CA ARG A 151 7.67 16.85 10.43
C ARG A 151 8.16 18.13 9.76
N GLY A 152 8.68 19.06 10.55
CA GLY A 152 9.29 20.28 10.03
C GLY A 152 8.35 21.08 9.12
N VAL A 153 8.85 21.49 7.95
CA VAL A 153 8.13 22.31 6.98
C VAL A 153 6.90 21.58 6.43
N ALA A 154 7.01 20.27 6.17
CA ALA A 154 5.89 19.46 5.70
C ALA A 154 4.75 19.37 6.72
N GLY A 155 5.08 19.25 8.01
CA GLY A 155 4.10 19.26 9.09
C GLY A 155 3.38 20.61 9.21
N SER A 156 4.14 21.71 9.20
CA SER A 156 3.59 23.07 9.27
C SER A 156 2.69 23.39 8.07
N TRP A 157 3.09 23.00 6.86
CA TRP A 157 2.28 23.17 5.65
C TRP A 157 0.97 22.41 5.75
N TYR A 158 0.98 21.16 6.23
CA TYR A 158 -0.25 20.38 6.37
C TYR A 158 -1.22 21.02 7.37
N GLN A 159 -0.70 21.54 8.48
CA GLN A 159 -1.49 22.26 9.47
C GLN A 159 -2.13 23.53 8.87
N ASP A 160 -1.37 24.33 8.13
CA ASP A 160 -1.86 25.51 7.42
C ASP A 160 -2.94 25.15 6.38
N TYR A 161 -2.70 24.11 5.57
CA TYR A 161 -3.64 23.61 4.58
C TYR A 161 -5.00 23.25 5.18
N VAL A 162 -5.02 22.48 6.28
CA VAL A 162 -6.26 22.06 6.95
C VAL A 162 -6.96 23.26 7.57
N THR A 163 -6.21 24.20 8.15
CA THR A 163 -6.77 25.40 8.80
C THR A 163 -7.42 26.33 7.78
N ARG A 164 -6.79 26.54 6.62
CA ARG A 164 -7.28 27.40 5.55
C ARG A 164 -8.45 26.79 4.78
N THR A 165 -8.39 25.49 4.49
CA THR A 165 -9.38 24.81 3.62
C THR A 165 -10.56 24.27 4.42
N GLY A 166 -10.38 24.02 5.73
CA GLY A 166 -11.40 23.43 6.61
C GLY A 166 -11.76 21.97 6.31
N VAL A 167 -11.18 21.39 5.24
CA VAL A 167 -11.48 20.04 4.76
C VAL A 167 -10.17 19.26 4.61
N PRO A 168 -9.96 18.17 5.37
CA PRO A 168 -8.79 17.32 5.20
C PRO A 168 -8.86 16.53 3.88
N PRO A 169 -7.72 16.10 3.33
CA PRO A 169 -7.70 15.24 2.15
C PRO A 169 -8.53 13.97 2.37
N SER A 170 -9.34 13.60 1.38
CA SER A 170 -10.30 12.49 1.47
C SER A 170 -9.65 11.13 1.25
N ASN A 171 -8.55 11.07 0.50
CA ASN A 171 -7.83 9.85 0.18
C ASN A 171 -6.32 10.08 0.08
N LEU A 172 -5.57 8.98 0.12
CA LEU A 172 -4.12 9.00 0.05
C LEU A 172 -3.60 9.59 -1.26
N LEU A 173 -4.28 9.32 -2.39
CA LEU A 173 -3.91 9.85 -3.70
C LEU A 173 -3.98 11.38 -3.76
N GLN A 174 -5.00 11.97 -3.14
CA GLN A 174 -5.18 13.41 -3.05
C GLN A 174 -4.10 14.03 -2.17
N LEU A 175 -3.79 13.41 -1.02
CA LEU A 175 -2.69 13.85 -0.17
C LEU A 175 -1.35 13.82 -0.93
N GLU A 176 -1.07 12.73 -1.64
CA GLU A 176 0.13 12.59 -2.46
C GLU A 176 0.21 13.67 -3.54
N THR A 177 -0.90 13.94 -4.23
CA THR A 177 -0.97 14.97 -5.27
C THR A 177 -0.69 16.37 -4.70
N LEU A 178 -1.24 16.69 -3.55
CA LEU A 178 -1.02 17.98 -2.87
C LEU A 178 0.43 18.11 -2.39
N LEU A 179 0.99 17.06 -1.78
CA LEU A 179 2.39 17.04 -1.37
C LEU A 179 3.34 17.20 -2.55
N ARG A 180 3.03 16.58 -3.69
CA ARG A 180 3.80 16.75 -4.93
C ARG A 180 3.72 18.18 -5.44
N ALA A 181 2.53 18.77 -5.47
CA ALA A 181 2.35 20.14 -5.96
C ALA A 181 3.13 21.18 -5.12
N GLU A 182 3.24 20.97 -3.81
CA GLU A 182 3.96 21.89 -2.92
C GLU A 182 5.47 21.63 -2.90
N PHE A 183 5.90 20.37 -2.69
CA PHE A 183 7.29 20.03 -2.38
C PHE A 183 8.12 19.61 -3.60
N VAL A 184 7.48 19.27 -4.72
CA VAL A 184 8.19 18.88 -5.94
C VAL A 184 8.20 20.07 -6.90
N PRO A 185 9.35 20.73 -7.11
CA PRO A 185 9.41 21.84 -8.02
C PRO A 185 9.20 21.37 -9.47
N PRO A 186 8.54 22.16 -10.32
CA PRO A 186 8.20 21.76 -11.68
C PRO A 186 9.44 21.51 -12.56
N ASP A 187 10.56 22.15 -12.25
CA ASP A 187 11.85 21.99 -12.93
C ASP A 187 12.72 20.86 -12.35
N LEU A 188 12.21 20.07 -11.38
CA LEU A 188 12.98 19.00 -10.75
C LEU A 188 13.58 18.02 -11.77
N GLN A 189 12.80 17.64 -12.79
CA GLN A 189 13.25 16.69 -13.80
C GLN A 189 14.38 17.25 -14.67
N GLU A 190 14.35 18.55 -14.97
CA GLU A 190 15.43 19.24 -15.68
C GLU A 190 16.70 19.26 -14.83
N ARG A 191 16.57 19.68 -13.55
CA ARG A 191 17.69 19.68 -12.60
C ARG A 191 18.31 18.31 -12.40
N LEU A 192 17.50 17.24 -12.37
CA LEU A 192 18.00 15.87 -12.24
C LEU A 192 18.73 15.41 -13.51
N ARG A 193 18.24 15.80 -14.69
CA ARG A 193 18.92 15.51 -15.97
C ARG A 193 20.23 16.28 -16.10
N ASP A 194 20.26 17.54 -15.69
CA ASP A 194 21.49 18.34 -15.63
C ASP A 194 22.49 17.77 -14.63
N LYS A 195 22.01 17.34 -13.45
CA LYS A 195 22.83 16.64 -12.47
C LYS A 195 23.42 15.37 -13.08
N LEU A 196 22.62 14.56 -13.78
CA LEU A 196 23.10 13.36 -14.46
C LEU A 196 24.11 13.67 -15.57
N ALA A 197 23.88 14.74 -16.35
CA ALA A 197 24.80 15.18 -17.41
C ALA A 197 26.13 15.70 -16.86
N GLY A 198 26.11 16.32 -15.68
CA GLY A 198 27.28 16.79 -14.95
C GLY A 198 28.02 15.71 -14.16
N LEU A 199 27.42 14.54 -13.93
CA LEU A 199 28.06 13.44 -13.22
C LEU A 199 29.19 12.85 -14.08
N SER A 200 30.40 12.87 -13.54
CA SER A 200 31.57 12.23 -14.15
C SER A 200 32.34 11.40 -13.13
N GLN A 201 32.89 10.28 -13.57
CA GLN A 201 33.85 9.49 -12.78
C GLN A 201 35.13 10.28 -12.46
N LYS A 202 35.39 11.41 -13.13
CA LYS A 202 36.51 12.31 -12.79
C LYS A 202 36.25 13.14 -11.54
N SER A 203 34.99 13.43 -11.22
CA SER A 203 34.59 14.25 -10.07
C SER A 203 34.30 13.42 -8.81
N CYS A 204 34.44 12.10 -8.89
CA CYS A 204 34.24 11.17 -7.77
C CYS A 204 35.58 10.54 -7.37
N VAL A 205 35.70 10.08 -6.12
CA VAL A 205 36.93 9.48 -5.60
C VAL A 205 37.10 8.05 -6.11
N SER A 206 36.00 7.30 -6.24
CA SER A 206 35.97 5.91 -6.73
C SER A 206 34.88 5.67 -7.78
N LEU A 207 34.99 4.56 -8.53
CA LEU A 207 33.94 4.13 -9.45
C LEU A 207 32.66 3.73 -8.70
N GLU A 208 32.77 3.11 -7.53
CA GLU A 208 31.63 2.72 -6.70
C GLU A 208 30.80 3.94 -6.24
N GLU A 209 31.47 5.03 -5.87
CA GLU A 209 30.82 6.29 -5.51
C GLU A 209 30.09 6.89 -6.72
N TYR A 210 30.73 6.88 -7.89
CA TYR A 210 30.11 7.32 -9.14
C TYR A 210 28.86 6.48 -9.48
N ILE A 211 28.94 5.15 -9.36
CA ILE A 211 27.81 4.25 -9.61
C ILE A 211 26.67 4.52 -8.63
N SER A 212 26.98 4.72 -7.34
CA SER A 212 25.98 5.00 -6.31
C SER A 212 25.24 6.30 -6.58
N ARG A 213 25.96 7.38 -6.91
CA ARG A 213 25.35 8.68 -7.28
C ARG A 213 24.56 8.59 -8.59
N CYS A 214 25.06 7.86 -9.59
CA CYS A 214 24.32 7.62 -10.83
C CYS A 214 23.01 6.89 -10.55
N ARG A 215 23.02 5.83 -9.74
CA ARG A 215 21.80 5.08 -9.36
C ARG A 215 20.80 5.98 -8.66
N GLU A 216 21.26 6.76 -7.69
CA GLU A 216 20.41 7.67 -6.92
C GLU A 216 19.66 8.67 -7.83
N VAL A 217 20.36 9.27 -8.79
CA VAL A 217 19.76 10.23 -9.74
C VAL A 217 18.88 9.51 -10.75
N MET A 218 19.32 8.37 -11.30
CA MET A 218 18.56 7.61 -12.30
C MET A 218 17.21 7.09 -11.78
N VAL A 219 17.10 6.77 -10.50
CA VAL A 219 15.83 6.35 -9.86
C VAL A 219 14.83 7.52 -9.76
N GLN A 220 15.33 8.75 -9.69
CA GLN A 220 14.48 9.95 -9.55
C GLN A 220 14.04 10.54 -10.89
N VAL A 221 14.76 10.26 -11.98
CA VAL A 221 14.40 10.74 -13.32
C VAL A 221 13.27 9.88 -13.88
N ARG A 222 12.19 10.55 -14.30
CA ARG A 222 11.03 9.93 -14.93
C ARG A 222 11.22 9.84 -16.45
N ASP A 223 10.56 8.85 -17.04
CA ASP A 223 10.46 8.66 -18.50
C ASP A 223 11.81 8.56 -19.23
N MET A 224 12.82 7.96 -18.59
CA MET A 224 14.11 7.68 -19.22
C MET A 224 14.17 6.24 -19.70
N SER A 225 14.45 6.02 -21.00
CA SER A 225 14.61 4.66 -21.52
C SER A 225 15.87 3.99 -20.97
N GLU A 226 15.89 2.66 -20.93
CA GLU A 226 17.08 1.91 -20.49
C GLU A 226 18.31 2.23 -21.36
N LEU A 227 18.11 2.44 -22.66
CA LEU A 227 19.17 2.86 -23.58
C LEU A 227 19.70 4.25 -23.24
N ASP A 228 18.82 5.20 -22.92
CA ASP A 228 19.23 6.54 -22.51
C ASP A 228 20.02 6.49 -21.20
N LYS A 229 19.58 5.67 -20.22
CA LYS A 229 20.31 5.51 -18.97
C LYS A 229 21.72 4.93 -19.20
N VAL A 230 21.86 3.94 -20.08
CA VAL A 230 23.18 3.38 -20.47
C VAL A 230 24.03 4.44 -21.19
N MET A 231 23.43 5.23 -22.08
CA MET A 231 24.10 6.33 -22.77
C MET A 231 24.64 7.38 -21.78
N TRP A 232 23.82 7.82 -20.83
CA TRP A 232 24.22 8.78 -19.79
C TRP A 232 25.31 8.21 -18.88
N PHE A 233 25.17 6.95 -18.46
CA PHE A 233 26.20 6.25 -17.68
C PHE A 233 27.54 6.22 -18.44
N ASN A 234 27.53 5.85 -19.72
CA ASN A 234 28.71 5.80 -20.58
C ASN A 234 29.32 7.18 -20.87
N ARG A 235 28.53 8.25 -20.83
CA ARG A 235 29.01 9.63 -21.02
C ARG A 235 29.88 10.09 -19.85
N GLY A 236 29.53 9.70 -18.62
CA GLY A 236 30.26 10.11 -17.41
C GLY A 236 31.49 9.23 -17.07
N LEU A 237 31.61 8.04 -17.67
CA LEU A 237 32.75 7.13 -17.47
C LEU A 237 34.07 7.65 -18.07
N ARG A 238 35.20 7.25 -17.48
CA ARG A 238 36.54 7.50 -18.05
C ARG A 238 36.74 6.71 -19.34
N SER A 239 37.55 7.24 -20.27
CA SER A 239 37.73 6.68 -21.61
C SER A 239 38.10 5.19 -21.64
N LYS A 240 38.93 4.72 -20.69
CA LYS A 240 39.33 3.31 -20.61
C LYS A 240 38.14 2.38 -20.30
N THR A 241 37.39 2.68 -19.25
CA THR A 241 36.19 1.92 -18.85
C THR A 241 35.07 2.04 -19.87
N LYS A 242 34.93 3.22 -20.50
CA LYS A 242 33.94 3.48 -21.54
C LYS A 242 34.12 2.58 -22.77
N ILE A 243 35.37 2.31 -23.17
CA ILE A 243 35.65 1.43 -24.31
C ILE A 243 35.18 0.01 -24.02
N GLU A 244 35.45 -0.51 -22.82
CA GLU A 244 35.05 -1.88 -22.43
C GLU A 244 33.52 -2.01 -22.34
N VAL A 245 32.83 -1.05 -21.71
CA VAL A 245 31.37 -1.07 -21.60
C VAL A 245 30.69 -0.97 -22.98
N ASN A 246 31.24 -0.15 -23.89
CA ASN A 246 30.77 -0.07 -25.27
C ASN A 246 31.05 -1.36 -26.06
N TYR A 247 32.20 -2.01 -25.83
CA TYR A 247 32.57 -3.26 -26.48
C TYR A 247 31.58 -4.39 -26.14
N ARG A 248 31.15 -4.48 -24.87
CA ARG A 248 30.18 -5.49 -24.42
C ARG A 248 28.73 -5.20 -24.79
N ARG A 249 28.43 -4.08 -25.47
CA ARG A 249 27.08 -3.68 -25.95
C ARG A 249 25.98 -3.89 -24.91
N CYS A 250 26.18 -3.37 -23.71
CA CYS A 250 25.24 -3.53 -22.61
C CYS A 250 23.88 -2.92 -22.98
N THR A 251 22.80 -3.69 -22.84
CA THR A 251 21.43 -3.22 -23.12
C THR A 251 20.75 -2.66 -21.88
N THR A 252 21.30 -2.94 -20.69
CA THR A 252 20.79 -2.49 -19.41
C THR A 252 21.87 -1.78 -18.61
N VAL A 253 21.44 -0.84 -17.77
CA VAL A 253 22.34 -0.07 -16.90
C VAL A 253 23.02 -0.97 -15.87
N SER A 254 22.28 -1.93 -15.32
CA SER A 254 22.81 -2.88 -14.33
C SER A 254 23.96 -3.71 -14.91
N GLN A 255 23.84 -4.15 -16.16
CA GLN A 255 24.91 -4.86 -16.87
C GLN A 255 26.12 -3.93 -17.09
N ALA A 256 25.89 -2.70 -17.54
CA ALA A 256 26.95 -1.71 -17.74
C ALA A 256 27.72 -1.42 -16.42
N MET A 257 27.01 -1.32 -15.30
CA MET A 257 27.59 -1.13 -13.97
C MET A 257 28.42 -2.33 -13.51
N ALA A 258 27.92 -3.56 -13.73
CA ALA A 258 28.66 -4.78 -13.40
C ALA A 258 29.97 -4.88 -14.20
N VAL A 259 29.91 -4.63 -15.51
CA VAL A 259 31.09 -4.64 -16.38
C VAL A 259 32.10 -3.56 -15.97
N ALA A 260 31.62 -2.38 -15.58
CA ALA A 260 32.49 -1.32 -15.09
C ALA A 260 33.23 -1.73 -13.80
N LEU A 261 32.53 -2.36 -12.85
CA LEU A 261 33.11 -2.87 -11.60
C LEU A 261 34.08 -4.04 -11.83
N GLU A 262 33.80 -4.92 -12.79
CA GLU A 262 34.74 -6.00 -13.16
C GLU A 262 36.05 -5.46 -13.73
N PHE A 263 35.99 -4.34 -14.45
CA PHE A 263 37.15 -3.77 -15.15
C PHE A 263 38.08 -2.96 -14.23
N GLU A 264 37.58 -2.31 -13.17
CA GLU A 264 38.40 -1.46 -12.29
C GLU A 264 39.55 -2.21 -11.55
N PRO A 265 39.32 -3.40 -10.96
CA PRO A 265 40.39 -4.20 -10.33
C PRO A 265 41.47 -4.62 -11.33
N THR A 266 41.09 -4.92 -12.58
CA THR A 266 42.04 -5.34 -13.63
C THR A 266 42.98 -4.21 -14.07
N GLN A 267 42.57 -2.94 -13.87
CA GLN A 267 43.40 -1.76 -14.16
C GLN A 267 44.21 -1.29 -12.95
N ASN A 268 43.66 -1.37 -11.73
CA ASN A 268 44.40 -1.01 -10.51
C ASN A 268 45.46 -2.06 -10.11
N GLY A 269 45.34 -3.30 -10.62
CA GLY A 269 46.31 -4.37 -10.44
C GLY A 269 47.34 -4.53 -11.58
N CYS A 270 47.35 -3.67 -12.60
CA CYS A 270 48.24 -3.87 -13.76
C CYS A 270 48.85 -2.57 -14.30
N GLY A 271 50.00 -2.19 -13.74
CA GLY A 271 51.16 -1.93 -14.60
C GLY A 271 51.98 -3.23 -14.71
N PRO A 272 52.74 -3.49 -15.81
CA PRO A 272 53.28 -2.49 -16.70
C PRO A 272 53.24 -2.82 -18.23
N LYS A 273 53.68 -1.81 -18.99
CA LYS A 273 54.22 -1.81 -20.36
C LYS A 273 53.22 -1.73 -21.50
N SER A 274 53.18 -0.52 -22.05
CA SER A 274 53.14 -0.26 -23.48
C SER A 274 53.80 -1.39 -24.28
N GLN A 275 53.02 -2.15 -25.02
CA GLN A 275 53.47 -2.63 -26.32
C GLN A 275 52.75 -1.78 -27.36
N PHE A 276 53.49 -0.78 -27.80
CA PHE A 276 53.33 -0.16 -29.10
C PHE A 276 53.08 -1.28 -30.13
N PHE A 277 51.89 -1.29 -30.72
CA PHE A 277 51.66 -1.99 -31.97
C PHE A 277 52.39 -1.16 -33.04
N GLN A 278 53.66 -1.47 -33.30
CA GLN A 278 54.33 -0.95 -34.49
C GLN A 278 53.78 -1.73 -35.70
N PRO A 279 53.33 -1.05 -36.78
CA PRO A 279 53.06 -1.73 -38.03
C PRO A 279 54.40 -2.15 -38.62
N THR A 280 54.68 -3.45 -38.68
CA THR A 280 55.83 -3.95 -39.42
C THR A 280 55.60 -3.71 -40.91
N GLU A 281 56.51 -2.94 -41.49
CA GLU A 281 56.75 -2.81 -42.92
C GLU A 281 56.79 -4.19 -43.58
N TRP A 282 55.88 -4.42 -44.53
CA TRP A 282 56.02 -5.50 -45.50
C TRP A 282 56.62 -4.89 -46.77
N LEU A 283 57.94 -5.01 -46.85
CA LEU A 283 58.75 -4.86 -48.06
C LEU A 283 58.25 -5.83 -49.13
N TRP A 284 57.90 -5.30 -50.30
CA TRP A 284 57.90 -6.05 -51.57
C TRP A 284 58.97 -5.45 -52.49
N SER A 285 59.96 -6.26 -52.83
CA SER A 285 60.72 -6.23 -54.08
C SER A 285 60.92 -7.67 -54.50
#